data_AF-A0A816H223-F1
#
_entry.id   AF-A0A816H223-F1
#
_cell.length_a   1.000
_cell.length_b   1.000
_cell.length_c   1.000
_cell.angle_alpha   90.00
_cell.angle_beta   90.00
_cell.angle_gamma   90.00
#
_symmetry.space_group_name_H-M   'P 1'
#
loop_
_entity.id
_entity.type
_entity.pdbx_description
1 polymer ?
#
loop_
_entity_poly.entity_id
_entity_poly.type
_entity_poly.pdbx_seq_one_letter_code
_entity_poly.pdbx_strand_id
1 'polypeptide(L)'
;DSNEIMAATNEQLQQAVESFFLLFNGVVIFLMSFGYTLIESGGVRSQNAGHSLFKTLLILITSALAFWITGYAFAFGGNGNVLLGTRFWASEGLGARYLHPGVENYTTSNNVLKLNNQDPYINYFYNYMLAFLVTNIAASAFAERCRVPVYVLFSIVMSGFVYPFLAHWMWGQNGWLGAVVGARDYGGSAIIYLTAGVAALIGTIFLGPRFGRFEPRTLPLFGHSIPVTSVGAILVAFGFFVLNSGADHRITGKAYGDRVGHGLVNTLLSGATSGATYYLLQRVIESMGEQARHLKRRVFLSTVNSILAGMVAVAGGAVAYNPWSAVIIGAIAALSFLLWSKLL
;
A
#
# COMPACT_ATOMS: atom_id res chain seq x y z
N ASP A 1 -0.10 44.79 -7.12
CA ASP A 1 0.42 45.22 -5.80
C ASP A 1 1.58 44.32 -5.37
N SER A 2 2.52 44.78 -4.54
CA SER A 2 3.69 43.95 -4.15
C SER A 2 3.28 42.73 -3.31
N ASN A 3 2.26 42.89 -2.47
CA ASN A 3 1.68 41.82 -1.67
C ASN A 3 1.00 40.74 -2.52
N GLU A 4 0.36 41.11 -3.63
CA GLU A 4 -0.24 40.17 -4.58
C GLU A 4 0.84 39.33 -5.29
N ILE A 5 1.95 39.97 -5.68
CA ILE A 5 3.09 39.28 -6.30
C ILE A 5 3.68 38.26 -5.31
N MET A 6 3.93 38.66 -4.06
CA MET A 6 4.39 37.72 -3.03
C MET A 6 3.40 36.58 -2.76
N ALA A 7 2.09 36.86 -2.73
CA ALA A 7 1.06 35.85 -2.53
C ALA A 7 1.05 34.81 -3.68
N ALA A 8 1.09 35.28 -4.93
CA ALA A 8 1.16 34.43 -6.10
C ALA A 8 2.45 33.58 -6.15
N THR A 9 3.61 34.18 -5.81
CA THR A 9 4.89 33.45 -5.71
C THR A 9 4.84 32.37 -4.63
N ASN A 10 4.26 32.67 -3.46
CA ASN A 10 4.11 31.70 -2.37
C ASN A 10 3.16 30.55 -2.75
N GLU A 11 2.07 30.82 -3.46
CA GLU A 11 1.16 29.77 -3.94
C GLU A 11 1.85 28.86 -4.97
N GLN A 12 2.58 29.42 -5.94
CA GLN A 12 3.37 28.64 -6.91
C GLN A 12 4.44 27.78 -6.23
N LEU A 13 5.14 28.32 -5.23
CA LEU A 13 6.13 27.57 -4.45
C LEU A 13 5.47 26.42 -3.66
N GLN A 14 4.31 26.66 -3.04
CA GLN A 14 3.56 25.60 -2.36
C GLN A 14 3.15 24.50 -3.35
N GLN A 15 2.56 24.85 -4.50
CA GLN A 15 2.17 23.90 -5.53
C GLN A 15 3.36 23.04 -6.01
N ALA A 16 4.53 23.64 -6.21
CA ALA A 16 5.75 22.92 -6.59
C ALA A 16 6.23 21.94 -5.50
N VAL A 17 6.21 22.35 -4.23
CA VAL A 17 6.60 21.49 -3.10
C VAL A 17 5.63 20.34 -2.89
N GLU A 18 4.32 20.56 -2.95
CA GLU A 18 3.31 19.50 -2.84
C GLU A 18 3.41 18.50 -4.01
N SER A 19 3.66 19.01 -5.23
CA SER A 19 3.86 18.19 -6.42
C SER A 19 5.10 17.31 -6.29
N PHE A 20 6.23 17.87 -5.83
CA PHE A 20 7.44 17.10 -5.56
C PHE A 20 7.22 16.05 -4.46
N PHE A 21 6.55 16.41 -3.37
CA PHE A 21 6.25 15.50 -2.26
C PHE A 21 5.41 14.31 -2.73
N LEU A 22 4.31 14.55 -3.46
CA LEU A 22 3.43 13.48 -3.93
C LEU A 22 4.11 12.58 -4.98
N LEU A 23 4.94 13.15 -5.86
CA LEU A 23 5.76 12.41 -6.82
C LEU A 23 6.79 11.53 -6.11
N PHE A 24 7.53 12.08 -5.15
CA PHE A 24 8.50 11.35 -4.33
C PHE A 24 7.82 10.17 -3.61
N ASN A 25 6.66 10.42 -3.00
CA ASN A 25 5.88 9.39 -2.31
C ASN A 25 5.48 8.26 -3.28
N GLY A 26 5.02 8.59 -4.48
CA GLY A 26 4.69 7.60 -5.52
C GLY A 26 5.89 6.75 -5.95
N VAL A 27 7.07 7.35 -6.13
CA VAL A 27 8.31 6.62 -6.46
C VAL A 27 8.76 5.71 -5.31
N VAL A 28 8.58 6.13 -4.06
CA VAL A 28 8.89 5.28 -2.90
C VAL A 28 7.89 4.11 -2.77
N ILE A 29 6.60 4.31 -3.09
CA ILE A 29 5.58 3.23 -3.14
C ILE A 29 5.88 2.22 -4.26
N PHE A 30 6.42 2.68 -5.40
CA PHE A 30 6.95 1.79 -6.42
C PHE A 30 8.08 0.92 -5.86
N LEU A 31 9.09 1.50 -5.21
CA LEU A 31 10.19 0.75 -4.57
C LEU A 31 9.71 -0.20 -3.46
N MET A 32 8.71 0.20 -2.68
CA MET A 32 8.03 -0.64 -1.67
C MET A 32 7.41 -1.90 -2.31
N SER A 33 6.80 -1.75 -3.49
CA SER A 33 6.21 -2.86 -4.25
C SER A 33 7.28 -3.85 -4.73
N PHE A 34 8.46 -3.37 -5.15
CA PHE A 34 9.63 -4.24 -5.39
C PHE A 34 10.16 -4.87 -4.10
N GLY A 35 10.12 -4.16 -2.97
CA GLY A 35 10.42 -4.70 -1.65
C GLY A 35 9.57 -5.94 -1.30
N TYR A 36 8.24 -5.88 -1.49
CA TYR A 36 7.36 -7.05 -1.33
C TYR A 36 7.73 -8.20 -2.27
N THR A 37 8.12 -7.88 -3.50
CA THR A 37 8.56 -8.87 -4.50
C THR A 37 9.87 -9.56 -4.10
N LEU A 38 10.79 -8.85 -3.43
CA LEU A 38 12.00 -9.44 -2.85
C LEU A 38 11.70 -10.28 -1.61
N ILE A 39 10.75 -9.86 -0.75
CA ILE A 39 10.26 -10.69 0.38
C ILE A 39 9.72 -12.01 -0.15
N GLU A 40 8.84 -11.95 -1.16
CA GLU A 40 8.28 -13.13 -1.81
C GLU A 40 9.37 -13.99 -2.46
N SER A 41 10.22 -13.40 -3.30
CA SER A 41 11.28 -14.11 -4.02
C SER A 41 12.19 -14.87 -3.06
N GLY A 42 12.70 -14.20 -2.02
CA GLY A 42 13.50 -14.85 -0.97
C GLY A 42 12.73 -15.91 -0.16
N GLY A 43 11.40 -15.78 -0.08
CA GLY A 43 10.46 -16.69 0.59
C GLY A 43 9.99 -17.92 -0.23
N VAL A 44 10.21 -17.94 -1.54
CA VAL A 44 9.93 -19.10 -2.42
C VAL A 44 11.16 -19.98 -2.65
N ARG A 45 10.96 -21.16 -3.24
CA ARG A 45 12.05 -22.03 -3.71
C ARG A 45 12.86 -21.32 -4.79
N SER A 46 14.17 -21.53 -4.84
CA SER A 46 15.08 -20.83 -5.76
C SER A 46 14.68 -20.94 -7.24
N GLN A 47 14.19 -22.11 -7.67
CA GLN A 47 13.67 -22.36 -9.02
C GLN A 47 12.50 -21.43 -9.42
N ASN A 48 11.76 -20.89 -8.43
CA ASN A 48 10.59 -20.02 -8.64
C ASN A 48 10.92 -18.53 -8.49
N ALA A 49 12.13 -18.17 -8.04
CA ALA A 49 12.52 -16.78 -7.77
C ALA A 49 12.43 -15.88 -9.02
N GLY A 50 12.82 -16.40 -10.19
CA GLY A 50 12.67 -15.70 -11.47
C GLY A 50 11.21 -15.49 -11.88
N HIS A 51 10.33 -16.45 -11.58
CA HIS A 51 8.90 -16.33 -11.82
C HIS A 51 8.26 -15.27 -10.93
N SER A 52 8.68 -15.16 -9.66
CA SER A 52 8.24 -14.10 -8.73
C SER A 52 8.61 -12.69 -9.23
N LEU A 53 9.80 -12.50 -9.81
CA LEU A 53 10.17 -11.22 -10.42
C LEU A 53 9.39 -10.94 -11.71
N PHE A 54 9.29 -11.92 -12.60
CA PHE A 54 8.62 -11.76 -13.90
C PHE A 54 7.13 -11.44 -13.75
N LYS A 55 6.41 -12.10 -12.84
CA LYS A 55 4.99 -11.81 -12.61
C LYS A 55 4.77 -10.37 -12.11
N THR A 56 5.66 -9.81 -11.30
CA THR A 56 5.52 -8.42 -10.80
C THR A 56 5.67 -7.41 -11.92
N LEU A 57 6.60 -7.63 -12.87
CA LEU A 57 6.71 -6.80 -14.06
C LEU A 57 5.46 -6.88 -14.94
N LEU A 58 4.85 -8.07 -15.08
CA LEU A 58 3.57 -8.20 -15.78
C LEU A 58 2.43 -7.50 -15.03
N ILE A 59 2.35 -7.65 -13.70
CA ILE A 59 1.35 -6.97 -12.87
C ILE A 59 1.49 -5.46 -13.00
N LEU A 60 2.72 -4.92 -12.99
CA LEU A 60 2.99 -3.49 -13.21
C LEU A 60 2.39 -3.02 -14.54
N ILE A 61 2.76 -3.64 -15.67
CA ILE A 61 2.29 -3.23 -17.01
C ILE A 61 0.77 -3.36 -17.14
N THR A 62 0.19 -4.45 -16.65
CA THR A 62 -1.23 -4.76 -16.82
C THR A 62 -2.13 -3.97 -15.87
N SER A 63 -1.68 -3.71 -14.63
CA SER A 63 -2.37 -2.81 -13.70
C SER A 63 -2.31 -1.35 -14.17
N ALA A 64 -1.21 -0.91 -14.80
CA ALA A 64 -1.13 0.43 -15.40
C ALA A 64 -2.22 0.65 -16.45
N LEU A 65 -2.38 -0.28 -17.38
CA LEU A 65 -3.39 -0.20 -18.43
C LEU A 65 -4.82 -0.29 -17.87
N ALA A 66 -5.08 -1.21 -16.93
CA ALA A 66 -6.41 -1.36 -16.33
C ALA A 66 -6.81 -0.14 -15.48
N PHE A 67 -5.87 0.38 -14.68
CA PHE A 67 -6.10 1.57 -13.87
C PHE A 67 -6.26 2.84 -14.73
N TRP A 68 -5.54 2.93 -15.85
CA TRP A 68 -5.69 4.02 -16.82
C TRP A 68 -7.06 4.03 -17.48
N ILE A 69 -7.50 2.89 -18.03
CA ILE A 69 -8.76 2.81 -18.80
C ILE A 69 -9.97 3.02 -17.87
N THR A 70 -10.02 2.33 -16.73
CA THR A 70 -11.21 2.32 -15.84
C THR A 70 -10.91 2.70 -14.39
N GLY A 71 -9.78 2.28 -13.83
CA GLY A 71 -9.58 2.35 -12.38
C GLY A 71 -9.53 3.76 -11.80
N TYR A 72 -8.83 4.71 -12.45
CA TYR A 72 -8.82 6.10 -11.99
C TYR A 72 -10.20 6.77 -12.11
N ALA A 73 -10.95 6.46 -13.18
CA ALA A 73 -12.29 6.98 -13.38
C ALA A 73 -13.26 6.52 -12.28
N PHE A 74 -13.24 5.24 -11.94
CA PHE A 74 -14.06 4.71 -10.84
C PHE A 74 -13.63 5.25 -9.47
N ALA A 75 -12.33 5.36 -9.19
CA ALA A 75 -11.84 5.83 -7.89
C ALA A 75 -12.04 7.34 -7.70
N PHE A 76 -11.57 8.15 -8.64
CA PHE A 76 -11.37 9.60 -8.49
C PHE A 76 -12.03 10.43 -9.62
N GLY A 77 -12.94 9.84 -10.40
CA GLY A 77 -13.55 10.44 -11.58
C GLY A 77 -14.32 11.76 -11.41
N GLY A 78 -14.55 12.26 -10.19
CA GLY A 78 -15.25 13.53 -9.93
C GLY A 78 -16.74 13.52 -10.31
N ASN A 79 -17.57 14.30 -9.61
CA ASN A 79 -19.04 14.35 -9.80
C ASN A 79 -19.75 12.97 -9.88
N GLY A 80 -19.15 11.94 -9.28
CA GLY A 80 -19.72 10.60 -9.17
C GLY A 80 -20.84 10.51 -8.15
N ASN A 81 -21.45 9.33 -8.05
CA ASN A 81 -22.40 9.03 -6.98
C ASN A 81 -21.66 8.54 -5.72
N VAL A 82 -22.36 7.95 -4.75
CA VAL A 82 -21.75 7.49 -3.49
C VAL A 82 -20.98 6.16 -3.61
N LEU A 83 -21.06 5.49 -4.77
CA LEU A 83 -20.48 4.16 -5.04
C LEU A 83 -19.32 4.21 -6.04
N LEU A 84 -19.34 5.14 -7.02
CA LEU A 84 -18.32 5.22 -8.07
C LEU A 84 -18.22 6.61 -8.72
N GLY A 85 -17.00 6.95 -9.15
CA GLY A 85 -16.67 8.06 -10.03
C GLY A 85 -17.04 7.79 -11.50
N THR A 86 -17.23 8.85 -12.30
CA THR A 86 -17.87 8.77 -13.63
C THR A 86 -17.17 9.52 -14.77
N ARG A 87 -16.01 10.17 -14.54
CA ARG A 87 -15.22 10.89 -15.57
C ARG A 87 -13.75 10.48 -15.52
N PHE A 88 -12.92 11.06 -16.39
CA PHE A 88 -11.48 10.77 -16.53
C PHE A 88 -11.16 9.34 -17.01
N TRP A 89 -12.08 8.73 -17.77
CA TRP A 89 -11.88 7.45 -18.46
C TRP A 89 -10.70 7.56 -19.43
N ALA A 90 -9.73 6.66 -19.36
CA ALA A 90 -8.50 6.74 -20.17
C ALA A 90 -7.82 8.12 -20.14
N SER A 91 -7.90 8.84 -19.01
CA SER A 91 -7.43 10.23 -18.83
C SER A 91 -8.16 11.28 -19.68
N GLU A 92 -9.33 11.00 -20.23
CA GLU A 92 -10.15 11.99 -20.97
C GLU A 92 -10.48 13.20 -20.08
N GLY A 93 -10.08 14.40 -20.52
CA GLY A 93 -10.26 15.65 -19.76
C GLY A 93 -9.37 15.79 -18.53
N LEU A 94 -8.57 14.77 -18.17
CA LEU A 94 -7.56 14.88 -17.11
C LEU A 94 -6.42 15.76 -17.61
N GLY A 95 -6.09 16.83 -16.88
CA GLY A 95 -4.97 17.70 -17.25
C GLY A 95 -5.16 18.50 -18.54
N ALA A 96 -6.40 18.84 -18.94
CA ALA A 96 -6.69 19.61 -20.17
C ALA A 96 -5.86 20.90 -20.34
N ARG A 97 -5.43 21.53 -19.23
CA ARG A 97 -4.49 22.67 -19.19
C ARG A 97 -3.15 22.40 -19.89
N TYR A 98 -2.68 21.16 -19.92
CA TYR A 98 -1.40 20.76 -20.52
C TYR A 98 -1.49 20.54 -22.03
N LEU A 99 -2.66 20.14 -22.55
CA LEU A 99 -2.91 19.94 -23.97
C LEU A 99 -3.36 21.23 -24.68
N HIS A 100 -3.87 22.21 -23.93
CA HIS A 100 -4.29 23.52 -24.43
C HIS A 100 -3.63 24.68 -23.65
N PRO A 101 -2.29 24.84 -23.74
CA PRO A 101 -1.61 25.98 -23.13
C PRO A 101 -2.13 27.30 -23.73
N GLY A 102 -2.58 28.20 -22.85
CA GLY A 102 -3.19 29.49 -23.23
C GLY A 102 -4.71 29.57 -23.08
N VAL A 103 -5.40 28.46 -22.82
CA VAL A 103 -6.84 28.47 -22.49
C VAL A 103 -7.01 28.42 -20.97
N GLU A 104 -7.01 29.59 -20.32
CA GLU A 104 -7.22 29.72 -18.87
C GLU A 104 -8.58 29.16 -18.40
N ASN A 105 -9.56 29.12 -19.31
CA ASN A 105 -10.93 28.67 -19.06
C ASN A 105 -11.20 27.20 -19.47
N TYR A 106 -10.23 26.30 -19.34
CA TYR A 106 -10.53 24.86 -19.19
C TYR A 106 -10.97 24.50 -17.75
N THR A 107 -11.60 25.45 -17.08
CA THR A 107 -12.61 25.19 -16.06
C THR A 107 -13.77 24.43 -16.72
N THR A 108 -13.69 23.10 -16.72
CA THR A 108 -14.90 22.28 -16.81
C THR A 108 -15.89 22.84 -15.79
N SER A 109 -17.14 23.12 -16.18
CA SER A 109 -17.99 24.16 -15.55
C SER A 109 -18.38 23.97 -14.07
N ASN A 110 -17.89 22.92 -13.43
CA ASN A 110 -17.97 22.68 -11.98
C ASN A 110 -16.53 22.57 -11.46
N ASN A 111 -16.22 23.13 -10.28
CA ASN A 111 -14.88 23.26 -9.66
C ASN A 111 -14.11 21.94 -9.32
N VAL A 112 -14.18 20.92 -10.16
CA VAL A 112 -13.68 19.55 -9.93
C VAL A 112 -12.16 19.45 -10.00
N LEU A 113 -11.49 20.30 -10.78
CA LEU A 113 -10.02 20.34 -10.86
C LEU A 113 -9.37 21.19 -9.76
N LYS A 114 -10.14 21.77 -8.82
CA LYS A 114 -9.60 22.24 -7.52
C LYS A 114 -9.41 21.06 -6.54
N LEU A 115 -8.78 20.00 -7.02
CA LEU A 115 -8.24 18.91 -6.20
C LEU A 115 -7.00 19.45 -5.45
N ASN A 116 -7.24 20.21 -4.38
CA ASN A 116 -6.25 20.66 -3.40
C ASN A 116 -4.99 21.37 -3.95
N ASN A 117 -5.11 22.11 -5.06
CA ASN A 117 -3.97 22.75 -5.75
C ASN A 117 -2.88 21.76 -6.22
N GLN A 118 -3.22 20.48 -6.44
CA GLN A 118 -2.27 19.45 -6.88
C GLN A 118 -2.37 19.18 -8.39
N ASP A 119 -1.24 18.79 -8.99
CA ASP A 119 -1.23 18.37 -10.40
C ASP A 119 -2.04 17.07 -10.60
N PRO A 120 -2.94 17.02 -11.61
CA PRO A 120 -3.80 15.86 -11.85
C PRO A 120 -3.03 14.60 -12.30
N TYR A 121 -1.91 14.74 -13.02
CA TYR A 121 -1.12 13.59 -13.49
C TYR A 121 -0.23 13.02 -12.38
N ILE A 122 0.33 13.86 -11.50
CA ILE A 122 1.05 13.41 -10.30
C ILE A 122 0.09 12.71 -9.33
N ASN A 123 -1.13 13.25 -9.15
CA ASN A 123 -2.16 12.59 -8.36
C ASN A 123 -2.61 11.25 -8.98
N TYR A 124 -2.76 11.19 -10.31
CA TYR A 124 -2.99 9.93 -11.03
C TYR A 124 -1.85 8.92 -10.77
N PHE A 125 -0.59 9.34 -10.93
CA PHE A 125 0.59 8.49 -10.77
C PHE A 125 0.70 7.92 -9.35
N TYR A 126 0.50 8.75 -8.33
CA TYR A 126 0.49 8.32 -6.93
C TYR A 126 -0.59 7.26 -6.67
N ASN A 127 -1.82 7.49 -7.11
CA ASN A 127 -2.93 6.56 -6.91
C ASN A 127 -2.79 5.27 -7.73
N TYR A 128 -2.19 5.34 -8.91
CA TYR A 128 -1.79 4.15 -9.67
C TYR A 128 -0.76 3.32 -8.89
N MET A 129 0.24 3.94 -8.26
CA MET A 129 1.22 3.20 -7.46
C MET A 129 0.60 2.50 -6.25
N LEU A 130 -0.44 3.08 -5.64
CA LEU A 130 -1.25 2.38 -4.63
C LEU A 130 -2.04 1.20 -5.25
N ALA A 131 -2.66 1.39 -6.41
CA ALA A 131 -3.39 0.32 -7.12
C ALA A 131 -2.49 -0.86 -7.52
N PHE A 132 -1.24 -0.56 -7.91
CA PHE A 132 -0.21 -1.55 -8.19
C PHE A 132 0.24 -2.27 -6.91
N LEU A 133 0.48 -1.53 -5.82
CA LEU A 133 0.87 -2.07 -4.52
C LEU A 133 -0.15 -3.10 -4.00
N VAL A 134 -1.44 -2.77 -3.99
CA VAL A 134 -2.53 -3.66 -3.54
C VAL A 134 -2.56 -4.96 -4.33
N THR A 135 -2.54 -4.84 -5.66
CA THR A 135 -2.54 -5.99 -6.57
C THR A 135 -1.29 -6.85 -6.39
N ASN A 136 -0.11 -6.25 -6.23
CA ASN A 136 1.14 -6.99 -6.05
C ASN A 136 1.18 -7.74 -4.72
N ILE A 137 0.79 -7.11 -3.60
CA ILE A 137 0.69 -7.76 -2.28
C ILE A 137 -0.25 -8.98 -2.36
N ALA A 138 -1.43 -8.82 -2.94
CA ALA A 138 -2.39 -9.91 -3.06
C ALA A 138 -1.86 -11.06 -3.95
N ALA A 139 -1.22 -10.72 -5.06
CA ALA A 139 -0.60 -11.67 -5.98
C ALA A 139 0.61 -12.41 -5.38
N SER A 140 1.28 -11.86 -4.36
CA SER A 140 2.37 -12.54 -3.66
C SER A 140 1.90 -13.77 -2.86
N ALA A 141 0.66 -13.79 -2.36
CA ALA A 141 0.15 -14.89 -1.54
C ALA A 141 0.01 -16.23 -2.29
N PHE A 142 -0.14 -16.20 -3.61
CA PHE A 142 -0.32 -17.38 -4.46
C PHE A 142 0.85 -17.68 -5.40
N ALA A 143 2.05 -17.23 -5.02
CA ALA A 143 3.31 -17.60 -5.65
C ALA A 143 3.52 -19.14 -5.79
N GLU A 144 4.44 -19.52 -6.68
CA GLU A 144 4.83 -20.91 -7.01
C GLU A 144 3.79 -21.82 -7.69
N ARG A 145 2.49 -21.44 -7.73
CA ARG A 145 1.41 -22.36 -8.17
C ARG A 145 0.38 -21.79 -9.16
N CYS A 146 0.32 -20.48 -9.35
CA CYS A 146 -0.49 -19.89 -10.42
C CYS A 146 0.26 -19.85 -11.75
N ARG A 147 -0.46 -20.08 -12.86
CA ARG A 147 0.03 -19.84 -14.22
C ARG A 147 0.08 -18.34 -14.50
N VAL A 148 1.05 -17.90 -15.31
CA VAL A 148 1.25 -16.48 -15.68
C VAL A 148 -0.03 -15.74 -16.10
N PRO A 149 -0.92 -16.28 -16.97
CA PRO A 149 -2.14 -15.58 -17.38
C PRO A 149 -3.12 -15.26 -16.24
N VAL A 150 -3.08 -16.02 -15.14
CA VAL A 150 -3.94 -15.76 -13.96
C VAL A 150 -3.54 -14.45 -13.31
N TYR A 151 -2.23 -14.14 -13.22
CA TYR A 151 -1.76 -12.87 -12.67
C TYR A 151 -2.16 -11.67 -13.53
N VAL A 152 -2.18 -11.83 -14.85
CA VAL A 152 -2.62 -10.81 -15.82
C VAL A 152 -4.13 -10.53 -15.69
N LEU A 153 -4.96 -11.56 -15.59
CA LEU A 153 -6.39 -11.37 -15.38
C LEU A 153 -6.66 -10.78 -13.98
N PHE A 154 -5.96 -11.27 -12.96
CA PHE A 154 -6.07 -10.80 -11.59
C PHE A 154 -5.72 -9.31 -11.45
N SER A 155 -4.63 -8.85 -12.08
CA SER A 155 -4.24 -7.44 -12.04
C SER A 155 -5.22 -6.51 -12.76
N ILE A 156 -5.78 -6.96 -13.89
CA ILE A 156 -6.84 -6.21 -14.59
C ILE A 156 -8.08 -6.08 -13.72
N VAL A 157 -8.54 -7.16 -13.08
CA VAL A 157 -9.72 -7.12 -12.21
C VAL A 157 -9.47 -6.31 -10.94
N MET A 158 -8.32 -6.50 -10.28
CA MET A 158 -7.99 -5.80 -9.03
C MET A 158 -7.80 -4.31 -9.25
N SER A 159 -6.90 -3.90 -10.16
CA SER A 159 -6.58 -2.49 -10.38
C SER A 159 -7.58 -1.77 -11.29
N GLY A 160 -8.36 -2.49 -12.11
CA GLY A 160 -9.41 -1.89 -12.95
C GLY A 160 -10.75 -1.69 -12.24
N PHE A 161 -11.08 -2.52 -11.23
CA PHE A 161 -12.43 -2.56 -10.64
C PHE A 161 -12.43 -2.67 -9.10
N VAL A 162 -11.83 -3.72 -8.53
CA VAL A 162 -11.99 -4.04 -7.09
C VAL A 162 -11.38 -2.97 -6.18
N TYR A 163 -10.09 -2.65 -6.37
CA TYR A 163 -9.42 -1.59 -5.61
C TYR A 163 -10.05 -0.20 -5.90
N PRO A 164 -10.29 0.19 -7.16
CA PRO A 164 -10.96 1.46 -7.48
C PRO A 164 -12.28 1.73 -6.76
N PHE A 165 -13.19 0.75 -6.66
CA PHE A 165 -14.45 0.93 -5.93
C PHE A 165 -14.21 1.16 -4.43
N LEU A 166 -13.31 0.39 -3.82
CA LEU A 166 -12.98 0.53 -2.40
C LEU A 166 -12.30 1.87 -2.10
N ALA A 167 -11.36 2.30 -2.97
CA ALA A 167 -10.76 3.62 -2.94
C ALA A 167 -11.82 4.72 -3.11
N HIS A 168 -12.79 4.57 -4.01
CA HIS A 168 -13.89 5.53 -4.14
C HIS A 168 -14.69 5.66 -2.85
N TRP A 169 -15.07 4.54 -2.22
CA TRP A 169 -15.94 4.56 -1.04
C TRP A 169 -15.31 5.29 0.15
N MET A 170 -13.99 5.20 0.32
CA MET A 170 -13.25 5.79 1.45
C MET A 170 -12.60 7.14 1.14
N TRP A 171 -11.99 7.29 -0.04
CA TRP A 171 -11.16 8.43 -0.44
C TRP A 171 -11.76 9.26 -1.57
N GLY A 172 -12.77 8.75 -2.27
CA GLY A 172 -13.55 9.53 -3.22
C GLY A 172 -14.35 10.62 -2.51
N GLN A 173 -14.40 11.81 -3.10
CA GLN A 173 -15.06 13.00 -2.53
C GLN A 173 -16.52 12.75 -2.09
N ASN A 174 -17.23 11.87 -2.80
CA ASN A 174 -18.64 11.53 -2.56
C ASN A 174 -18.82 10.13 -1.95
N GLY A 175 -17.74 9.38 -1.68
CA GLY A 175 -17.79 7.98 -1.29
C GLY A 175 -18.58 7.74 -0.01
N TRP A 176 -19.49 6.76 0.00
CA TRP A 176 -20.41 6.56 1.12
C TRP A 176 -19.69 6.32 2.47
N LEU A 177 -18.58 5.59 2.46
CA LEU A 177 -17.88 5.20 3.69
C LEU A 177 -17.11 6.38 4.30
N GLY A 178 -16.41 7.16 3.48
CA GLY A 178 -15.65 8.34 3.91
C GLY A 178 -16.50 9.60 4.11
N ALA A 179 -17.45 9.87 3.22
CA ALA A 179 -18.22 11.12 3.18
C ALA A 179 -19.58 11.05 3.90
N VAL A 180 -20.27 9.90 3.88
CA VAL A 180 -21.60 9.75 4.53
C VAL A 180 -21.48 9.14 5.92
N VAL A 181 -20.68 8.09 6.09
CA VAL A 181 -20.45 7.43 7.40
C VAL A 181 -19.35 8.13 8.20
N GLY A 182 -18.44 8.85 7.54
CA GLY A 182 -17.33 9.56 8.21
C GLY A 182 -16.16 8.67 8.62
N ALA A 183 -16.04 7.46 8.06
CA ALA A 183 -14.91 6.57 8.30
C ALA A 183 -13.60 7.21 7.80
N ARG A 184 -12.50 6.86 8.46
CA ARG A 184 -11.16 7.35 8.14
C ARG A 184 -10.19 6.19 8.04
N ASP A 185 -9.47 6.15 6.93
CA ASP A 185 -8.31 5.29 6.70
C ASP A 185 -7.28 6.16 5.98
N TYR A 186 -6.23 6.60 6.66
CA TYR A 186 -5.24 7.52 6.08
C TYR A 186 -4.22 6.76 5.21
N GLY A 187 -3.41 5.89 5.81
CA GLY A 187 -2.38 5.10 5.11
C GLY A 187 -2.84 3.77 4.50
N GLY A 188 -4.14 3.48 4.50
CA GLY A 188 -4.71 2.32 3.78
C GLY A 188 -4.75 1.01 4.56
N SER A 189 -4.85 0.99 5.89
CA SER A 189 -5.00 -0.25 6.66
C SER A 189 -6.18 -1.10 6.16
N ALA A 190 -7.30 -0.47 5.79
CA ALA A 190 -8.44 -1.15 5.20
C ALA A 190 -8.30 -1.20 3.67
N ILE A 191 -8.17 -0.05 3.01
CA ILE A 191 -8.30 0.04 1.55
C ILE A 191 -7.14 -0.61 0.79
N ILE A 192 -5.93 -0.61 1.37
CA ILE A 192 -4.77 -1.29 0.79
C ILE A 192 -4.64 -2.70 1.38
N TYR A 193 -4.41 -2.79 2.69
CA TYR A 193 -3.92 -4.04 3.28
C TYR A 193 -5.01 -5.06 3.59
N LEU A 194 -6.19 -4.65 4.10
CA LEU A 194 -7.31 -5.57 4.27
C LEU A 194 -7.82 -6.04 2.90
N THR A 195 -7.96 -5.14 1.92
CA THR A 195 -8.30 -5.50 0.53
C THR A 195 -7.34 -6.56 -0.03
N ALA A 196 -6.03 -6.32 0.03
CA ALA A 196 -5.03 -7.24 -0.47
C ALA A 196 -5.02 -8.57 0.31
N GLY A 197 -5.18 -8.51 1.64
CA GLY A 197 -5.22 -9.68 2.52
C GLY A 197 -6.45 -10.57 2.30
N VAL A 198 -7.63 -9.98 2.08
CA VAL A 198 -8.86 -10.73 1.76
C VAL A 198 -8.78 -11.33 0.35
N ALA A 199 -8.30 -10.57 -0.64
CA ALA A 199 -8.07 -11.10 -1.99
C ALA A 199 -7.05 -12.25 -2.00
N ALA A 200 -5.97 -12.12 -1.23
CA ALA A 200 -4.99 -13.17 -0.99
C ALA A 200 -5.61 -14.41 -0.31
N LEU A 201 -6.40 -14.23 0.75
CA LEU A 201 -7.06 -15.32 1.45
C LEU A 201 -8.00 -16.10 0.52
N ILE A 202 -8.91 -15.39 -0.16
CA ILE A 202 -9.86 -16.00 -1.10
C ILE A 202 -9.12 -16.72 -2.24
N GLY A 203 -8.14 -16.06 -2.86
CA GLY A 203 -7.33 -16.67 -3.92
C GLY A 203 -6.58 -17.92 -3.47
N THR A 204 -6.00 -17.90 -2.26
CA THR A 204 -5.29 -19.05 -1.70
C THR A 204 -6.20 -20.20 -1.28
N ILE A 205 -7.45 -19.94 -0.89
CA ILE A 205 -8.48 -20.97 -0.67
C ILE A 205 -8.81 -21.70 -1.98
N PHE A 206 -9.13 -20.97 -3.05
CA PHE A 206 -9.45 -21.57 -4.35
C PHE A 206 -8.29 -22.37 -4.97
N LEU A 207 -7.05 -22.00 -4.70
CA LEU A 207 -5.85 -22.70 -5.20
C LEU A 207 -5.43 -23.91 -4.34
N GLY A 208 -6.03 -24.10 -3.17
CA GLY A 208 -5.60 -25.12 -2.21
C GLY A 208 -4.19 -24.89 -1.64
N PRO A 209 -3.54 -25.90 -1.03
CA PRO A 209 -2.18 -25.79 -0.47
C PRO A 209 -1.06 -25.92 -1.52
N ARG A 210 0.18 -25.55 -1.16
CA ARG A 210 1.37 -25.86 -1.96
C ARG A 210 1.73 -27.35 -1.81
N PHE A 211 2.20 -27.99 -2.87
CA PHE A 211 2.66 -29.39 -2.84
C PHE A 211 3.75 -29.58 -1.78
N GLY A 212 3.58 -30.56 -0.89
CA GLY A 212 4.44 -30.78 0.27
C GLY A 212 4.32 -29.77 1.43
N ARG A 213 3.25 -28.97 1.53
CA ARG A 213 3.04 -28.07 2.70
C ARG A 213 2.50 -28.80 3.93
N PHE A 214 1.59 -29.74 3.74
CA PHE A 214 0.82 -30.39 4.81
C PHE A 214 0.95 -31.93 4.80
N GLU A 215 1.99 -32.47 4.17
CA GLU A 215 2.22 -33.91 4.13
C GLU A 215 2.90 -34.39 5.44
N PRO A 216 2.56 -35.57 6.00
CA PRO A 216 3.03 -36.00 7.32
C PRO A 216 4.54 -36.21 7.50
N ARG A 217 5.33 -36.06 6.42
CA ARG A 217 6.79 -36.31 6.40
C ARG A 217 7.59 -35.21 5.69
N THR A 218 6.97 -34.10 5.29
CA THR A 218 7.68 -33.00 4.61
C THR A 218 8.28 -32.01 5.59
N LEU A 219 9.54 -31.62 5.35
CA LEU A 219 10.14 -30.47 6.04
C LEU A 219 9.36 -29.18 5.69
N PRO A 220 9.30 -28.20 6.61
CA PRO A 220 8.69 -26.90 6.32
C PRO A 220 9.29 -26.28 5.05
N LEU A 221 8.44 -25.72 4.19
CA LEU A 221 8.89 -25.03 2.98
C LEU A 221 9.60 -23.72 3.35
N PHE A 222 10.93 -23.77 3.43
CA PHE A 222 11.77 -22.61 3.71
C PHE A 222 12.04 -21.80 2.43
N GLY A 223 12.06 -20.48 2.60
CA GLY A 223 12.58 -19.57 1.58
C GLY A 223 14.05 -19.81 1.27
N HIS A 224 14.42 -19.63 0.00
CA HIS A 224 15.78 -19.90 -0.48
C HIS A 224 16.80 -18.87 0.03
N SER A 225 16.42 -17.62 0.30
CA SER A 225 17.36 -16.55 0.67
C SER A 225 16.81 -15.58 1.72
N ILE A 226 17.32 -15.69 2.95
CA ILE A 226 17.04 -14.71 4.01
C ILE A 226 17.59 -13.31 3.65
N PRO A 227 18.83 -13.14 3.13
CA PRO A 227 19.33 -11.81 2.80
C PRO A 227 18.45 -11.05 1.80
N VAL A 228 17.93 -11.73 0.76
CA VAL A 228 17.01 -11.15 -0.22
C VAL A 228 15.69 -10.72 0.45
N THR A 229 15.13 -11.57 1.31
CA THR A 229 13.94 -11.22 2.11
C THR A 229 14.19 -10.04 3.04
N SER A 230 15.37 -9.96 3.68
CA SER A 230 15.75 -8.85 4.57
C SER A 230 15.86 -7.52 3.83
N VAL A 231 16.51 -7.50 2.67
CA VAL A 231 16.61 -6.30 1.82
C VAL A 231 15.22 -5.86 1.36
N GLY A 232 14.38 -6.81 0.93
CA GLY A 232 12.97 -6.54 0.61
C GLY A 232 12.21 -5.89 1.76
N ALA A 233 12.35 -6.42 2.98
CA ALA A 233 11.68 -5.89 4.16
C ALA A 233 12.17 -4.49 4.57
N ILE A 234 13.46 -4.18 4.39
CA ILE A 234 13.99 -2.82 4.62
C ILE A 234 13.35 -1.83 3.63
N LEU A 235 13.24 -2.20 2.35
CA LEU A 235 12.56 -1.37 1.35
C LEU A 235 11.07 -1.20 1.65
N VAL A 236 10.39 -2.25 2.13
CA VAL A 236 8.98 -2.15 2.55
C VAL A 236 8.82 -1.25 3.78
N ALA A 237 9.68 -1.38 4.79
CA ALA A 237 9.66 -0.53 5.98
C ALA A 237 9.93 0.96 5.65
N PHE A 238 10.87 1.22 4.73
CA PHE A 238 11.08 2.56 4.17
C PHE A 238 9.84 3.08 3.44
N GLY A 239 9.19 2.21 2.65
CA GLY A 239 7.90 2.47 2.02
C GLY A 239 6.82 2.90 3.01
N PHE A 240 6.67 2.18 4.13
CA PHE A 240 5.69 2.50 5.17
C PHE A 240 5.89 3.88 5.79
N PHE A 241 7.13 4.31 6.04
CA PHE A 241 7.39 5.65 6.56
C PHE A 241 6.81 6.72 5.63
N VAL A 242 7.01 6.59 4.33
CA VAL A 242 6.55 7.56 3.33
C VAL A 242 5.05 7.44 3.05
N LEU A 243 4.50 6.22 2.95
CA LEU A 243 3.08 5.98 2.77
C LEU A 243 2.23 6.53 3.93
N ASN A 244 2.63 6.22 5.17
CA ASN A 244 1.86 6.57 6.36
C ASN A 244 1.98 8.05 6.74
N SER A 245 3.11 8.69 6.44
CA SER A 245 3.30 10.13 6.70
C SER A 245 2.80 11.01 5.56
N GLY A 246 2.86 10.54 4.31
CA GLY A 246 2.33 11.22 3.13
C GLY A 246 0.83 11.08 2.90
N ALA A 247 0.11 10.43 3.80
CA ALA A 247 -1.31 10.09 3.65
C ALA A 247 -2.28 11.29 3.52
N ASP A 248 -1.88 12.49 3.99
CA ASP A 248 -2.65 13.72 3.75
C ASP A 248 -2.39 14.37 2.37
N HIS A 249 -1.50 13.75 1.58
CA HIS A 249 -0.99 14.23 0.29
C HIS A 249 -0.34 15.62 0.33
N ARG A 250 -0.09 16.18 1.53
CA ARG A 250 0.37 17.55 1.74
C ARG A 250 1.45 17.64 2.81
N ILE A 251 2.42 18.52 2.59
CA ILE A 251 3.53 18.86 3.49
C ILE A 251 3.65 20.38 3.73
N THR A 252 3.03 21.22 2.91
CA THR A 252 3.20 22.69 3.01
C THR A 252 2.35 23.30 4.11
N GLY A 253 2.94 24.25 4.85
CA GLY A 253 2.33 24.86 6.03
C GLY A 253 2.53 24.03 7.30
N LYS A 254 2.73 24.73 8.44
CA LYS A 254 3.18 24.13 9.70
C LYS A 254 2.35 22.90 10.12
N ALA A 255 1.02 22.99 10.06
CA ALA A 255 0.12 21.92 10.48
C ALA A 255 0.28 20.62 9.66
N TYR A 256 0.56 20.72 8.35
CA TYR A 256 0.78 19.52 7.52
C TYR A 256 2.18 18.93 7.76
N GLY A 257 3.22 19.78 7.85
CA GLY A 257 4.57 19.33 8.22
C GLY A 257 4.62 18.63 9.58
N ASP A 258 3.94 19.17 10.60
CA ASP A 258 3.81 18.55 11.92
C ASP A 258 3.12 17.17 11.84
N ARG A 259 2.09 17.01 10.98
CA ARG A 259 1.38 15.74 10.77
C ARG A 259 2.22 14.69 10.05
N VAL A 260 3.01 15.08 9.05
CA VAL A 260 4.00 14.20 8.41
C VAL A 260 4.99 13.66 9.45
N GLY A 261 5.56 14.54 10.28
CA GLY A 261 6.47 14.15 11.37
C GLY A 261 5.82 13.19 12.40
N HIS A 262 4.58 13.49 12.81
CA HIS A 262 3.80 12.63 13.70
C HIS A 262 3.52 11.24 13.09
N GLY A 263 3.16 11.18 11.81
CA GLY A 263 2.93 9.92 11.08
C GLY A 263 4.18 9.04 11.00
N LEU A 264 5.37 9.64 10.81
CA LEU A 264 6.65 8.93 10.85
C LEU A 264 6.91 8.29 12.22
N VAL A 265 6.75 9.06 13.30
CA VAL A 265 6.97 8.59 14.68
C VAL A 265 6.02 7.44 15.02
N ASN A 266 4.72 7.57 14.69
CA ASN A 266 3.73 6.53 14.97
C ASN A 266 4.00 5.24 14.18
N THR A 267 4.46 5.37 12.94
CA THR A 267 4.86 4.23 12.09
C THR A 267 6.08 3.51 12.65
N LEU A 268 7.10 4.26 13.07
CA LEU A 268 8.31 3.71 13.71
C LEU A 268 7.97 2.99 15.02
N LEU A 269 7.20 3.63 15.91
CA LEU A 269 6.82 3.07 17.20
C LEU A 269 6.00 1.79 17.06
N SER A 270 5.00 1.77 16.18
CA SER A 270 4.17 0.56 15.95
C SER A 270 4.98 -0.59 15.36
N GLY A 271 5.84 -0.32 14.36
CA GLY A 271 6.71 -1.35 13.79
C GLY A 271 7.71 -1.92 14.79
N ALA A 272 8.38 -1.04 15.56
CA ALA A 272 9.37 -1.43 16.56
C ALA A 272 8.73 -2.24 17.71
N THR A 273 7.58 -1.81 18.21
CA THR A 273 6.87 -2.49 19.31
C THR A 273 6.30 -3.83 18.84
N SER A 274 5.73 -3.91 17.64
CA SER A 274 5.30 -5.20 17.07
C SER A 274 6.47 -6.19 16.95
N GLY A 275 7.61 -5.75 16.40
CA GLY A 275 8.80 -6.59 16.28
C GLY A 275 9.34 -7.08 17.64
N ALA A 276 9.43 -6.17 18.62
CA ALA A 276 9.88 -6.49 19.96
C ALA A 276 8.92 -7.45 20.68
N THR A 277 7.61 -7.19 20.65
CA THR A 277 6.58 -8.04 21.25
C THR A 277 6.60 -9.43 20.63
N TYR A 278 6.63 -9.55 19.31
CA TYR A 278 6.70 -10.85 18.64
C TYR A 278 7.96 -11.63 19.02
N TYR A 279 9.13 -10.97 18.96
CA TYR A 279 10.41 -11.61 19.29
C TYR A 279 10.44 -12.10 20.74
N LEU A 280 9.99 -11.29 21.70
CA LEU A 280 9.94 -11.68 23.11
C LEU A 280 8.97 -12.84 23.36
N LEU A 281 7.74 -12.78 22.81
CA LEU A 281 6.79 -13.88 22.91
C LEU A 281 7.33 -15.18 22.31
N GLN A 282 7.99 -15.10 21.15
CA GLN A 282 8.60 -16.24 20.49
C GLN A 282 9.73 -16.84 21.34
N ARG A 283 10.54 -16.03 22.05
CA ARG A 283 11.53 -16.51 23.01
C ARG A 283 10.92 -17.20 24.22
N VAL A 284 9.82 -16.68 24.76
CA VAL A 284 9.10 -17.32 25.87
C VAL A 284 8.54 -18.67 25.44
N ILE A 285 7.90 -18.75 24.26
CA ILE A 285 7.37 -20.00 23.70
C ILE A 285 8.50 -21.02 23.47
N GLU A 286 9.67 -20.58 22.96
CA GLU A 286 10.84 -21.46 22.79
C GLU A 286 11.41 -21.98 24.12
N SER A 287 11.33 -21.20 25.20
CA SER A 287 11.79 -21.65 26.53
C SER A 287 10.88 -22.71 27.16
N MET A 288 9.66 -22.90 26.63
CA MET A 288 8.64 -23.80 27.17
C MET A 288 8.56 -25.17 26.44
N GLY A 289 9.42 -25.49 25.46
CA GLY A 289 9.33 -26.76 24.73
C GLY A 289 10.57 -27.22 23.96
N GLU A 290 10.77 -28.54 23.89
CA GLU A 290 11.99 -29.17 23.34
C GLU A 290 12.14 -29.06 21.80
N GLN A 291 11.07 -28.80 21.04
CA GLN A 291 11.13 -28.65 19.57
C GLN A 291 11.95 -27.42 19.06
N ALA A 292 12.48 -26.57 19.95
CA ALA A 292 13.04 -25.25 19.63
C ALA A 292 14.17 -25.21 18.57
N ARG A 293 14.92 -26.29 18.35
CA ARG A 293 16.12 -26.28 17.47
C ARG A 293 15.83 -25.95 15.99
N HIS A 294 14.67 -26.30 15.45
CA HIS A 294 14.28 -25.97 14.06
C HIS A 294 13.57 -24.61 13.92
N LEU A 295 13.37 -23.84 15.00
CA LEU A 295 12.64 -22.56 14.95
C LEU A 295 13.52 -21.34 14.65
N LYS A 296 14.83 -21.34 14.96
CA LYS A 296 15.70 -20.15 14.82
C LYS A 296 15.59 -19.43 13.45
N ARG A 297 15.49 -20.16 12.34
CA ARG A 297 15.34 -19.59 10.97
C ARG A 297 13.95 -18.99 10.72
N ARG A 298 12.91 -19.51 11.38
CA ARG A 298 11.54 -18.95 11.37
C ARG A 298 11.45 -17.68 12.22
N VAL A 299 12.11 -17.63 13.39
CA VAL A 299 12.07 -16.44 14.28
C VAL A 299 12.40 -15.16 13.52
N PHE A 300 13.52 -15.12 12.80
CA PHE A 300 13.91 -13.90 12.07
C PHE A 300 12.87 -13.45 11.05
N LEU A 301 12.46 -14.35 10.14
CA LEU A 301 11.50 -14.01 9.06
C LEU A 301 10.12 -13.63 9.64
N SER A 302 9.68 -14.30 10.69
CA SER A 302 8.41 -13.98 11.36
C SER A 302 8.48 -12.67 12.16
N THR A 303 9.60 -12.36 12.82
CA THR A 303 9.81 -11.05 13.47
C THR A 303 9.77 -9.93 12.43
N VAL A 304 10.43 -10.11 11.27
CA VAL A 304 10.39 -9.16 10.15
C VAL A 304 8.96 -8.95 9.66
N ASN A 305 8.21 -10.02 9.41
CA ASN A 305 6.80 -9.91 9.02
C ASN A 305 5.94 -9.26 10.12
N SER A 306 6.24 -9.46 11.40
CA SER A 306 5.54 -8.80 12.50
C SER A 306 5.81 -7.29 12.53
N ILE A 307 7.05 -6.84 12.32
CA ILE A 307 7.39 -5.41 12.21
C ILE A 307 6.52 -4.76 11.12
N LEU A 308 6.44 -5.40 9.95
CA LEU A 308 5.59 -4.93 8.85
C LEU A 308 4.10 -4.97 9.22
N ALA A 309 3.62 -6.00 9.92
CA ALA A 309 2.24 -6.06 10.41
C ALA A 309 1.90 -4.92 11.39
N GLY A 310 2.85 -4.47 12.21
CA GLY A 310 2.70 -3.27 13.06
C GLY A 310 2.59 -1.99 12.25
N MET A 311 3.41 -1.84 11.20
CA MET A 311 3.35 -0.71 10.28
C MET A 311 2.05 -0.69 9.45
N VAL A 312 1.53 -1.86 9.07
CA VAL A 312 0.20 -2.04 8.45
C VAL A 312 -0.92 -1.63 9.40
N ALA A 313 -0.87 -2.06 10.67
CA ALA A 313 -1.96 -1.85 11.63
C ALA A 313 -2.13 -0.37 12.01
N VAL A 314 -1.04 0.40 12.05
CA VAL A 314 -1.09 1.84 12.38
C VAL A 314 -1.40 2.72 11.17
N ALA A 315 -1.22 2.23 9.94
CA ALA A 315 -1.29 3.03 8.71
C ALA A 315 -2.58 3.86 8.61
N GLY A 316 -3.74 3.26 8.90
CA GLY A 316 -5.05 3.88 8.74
C GLY A 316 -5.34 5.05 9.67
N GLY A 317 -4.49 5.33 10.67
CA GLY A 317 -4.57 6.52 11.50
C GLY A 317 -3.21 7.12 11.88
N ALA A 318 -2.13 6.77 11.18
CA ALA A 318 -0.76 7.12 11.58
C ALA A 318 -0.57 8.62 11.85
N VAL A 319 -1.13 9.50 11.01
CA VAL A 319 -1.09 10.97 11.19
C VAL A 319 -1.99 11.50 12.32
N ALA A 320 -2.89 10.69 12.87
CA ALA A 320 -3.94 11.08 13.82
C ALA A 320 -3.85 10.43 15.22
N TYR A 321 -3.20 9.28 15.37
CA TYR A 321 -3.46 8.35 16.49
C TYR A 321 -2.90 8.70 17.90
N ASN A 322 -1.93 9.61 18.02
CA ASN A 322 -1.03 9.82 19.18
C ASN A 322 0.06 8.72 19.36
N PRO A 323 1.29 9.07 19.79
CA PRO A 323 2.40 8.12 19.86
C PRO A 323 2.21 6.93 20.83
N TRP A 324 1.52 7.13 21.95
CA TRP A 324 1.30 6.06 22.93
C TRP A 324 0.33 4.99 22.42
N SER A 325 -0.65 5.35 21.57
CA SER A 325 -1.59 4.38 21.02
C SER A 325 -0.93 3.56 19.91
N ALA A 326 -0.02 4.14 19.13
CA ALA A 326 0.78 3.44 18.14
C ALA A 326 1.63 2.29 18.75
N VAL A 327 2.14 2.47 19.97
CA VAL A 327 2.82 1.42 20.75
C VAL A 327 1.88 0.24 21.06
N ILE A 328 0.64 0.53 21.46
CA ILE A 328 -0.37 -0.49 21.77
C ILE A 328 -0.84 -1.19 20.50
N ILE A 329 -1.07 -0.45 19.42
CA ILE A 329 -1.44 -0.98 18.09
C ILE A 329 -0.36 -1.96 17.60
N GLY A 330 0.92 -1.61 17.72
CA GLY A 330 2.02 -2.50 17.38
C GLY A 330 2.04 -3.80 18.19
N ALA A 331 1.87 -3.72 19.51
CA ALA A 331 1.78 -4.90 20.37
C ALA A 331 0.59 -5.82 20.02
N ILE A 332 -0.59 -5.24 19.74
CA ILE A 332 -1.78 -6.00 19.31
C ILE A 332 -1.58 -6.60 17.91
N ALA A 333 -0.90 -5.89 17.00
CA ALA A 333 -0.56 -6.40 15.67
C ALA A 333 0.35 -7.63 15.74
N ALA A 334 1.33 -7.65 16.66
CA ALA A 334 2.19 -8.81 16.90
C ALA A 334 1.41 -10.03 17.40
N LEU A 335 0.50 -9.85 18.35
CA LEU A 335 -0.39 -10.92 18.85
C LEU A 335 -1.28 -11.46 17.74
N SER A 336 -1.88 -10.55 16.94
CA SER A 336 -2.73 -10.90 15.81
C SER A 336 -1.96 -11.67 14.74
N PHE A 337 -0.77 -11.20 14.35
CA PHE A 337 0.12 -11.87 13.41
C PHE A 337 0.52 -13.26 13.91
N LEU A 338 0.91 -13.39 15.20
CA LEU A 338 1.25 -14.68 15.80
C LEU A 338 0.08 -15.68 15.75
N LEU A 339 -1.14 -15.24 16.05
CA LEU A 339 -2.35 -16.07 15.98
C LEU A 339 -2.64 -16.53 14.54
N TRP A 340 -2.71 -15.60 13.58
CA TRP A 340 -2.98 -15.93 12.17
C TRP A 340 -1.88 -16.79 11.55
N SER A 341 -0.60 -16.58 11.93
CA SER A 341 0.53 -17.39 11.42
C SER A 341 0.51 -18.85 11.87
N LYS A 342 -0.28 -19.20 12.89
CA LYS A 342 -0.49 -20.60 13.35
C LYS A 342 -1.73 -21.25 12.71
N LEU A 343 -2.67 -20.46 12.20
CA LEU A 343 -3.90 -20.94 11.56
C LEU A 343 -3.71 -21.28 10.07
N LEU A 344 -2.63 -20.81 9.43
CA LEU A 344 -2.36 -20.87 7.98
C LEU A 344 -1.12 -21.69 7.60
#